data_AF-A0A2N5Y0T4-F1
#
_entry.id   AF-A0A2N5Y0T4-F1
#
_cell.length_a   1.000
_cell.length_b   1.000
_cell.length_c   1.000
_cell.angle_alpha   90.00
_cell.angle_beta   90.00
_cell.angle_gamma   90.00
#
_symmetry.space_group_name_H-M   'P 1'
#
loop_
_entity.id
_entity.type
_entity.pdbx_description
1 polymer ?
#
loop_
_entity_poly.entity_id
_entity_poly.type
_entity_poly.pdbx_seq_one_letter_code
_entity_poly.pdbx_strand_id
1 'polypeptide(L)' 'MNRIEKLKNDVYSFEELDTLEKNAIKLRDDETLRLIALSRASKTAKGEKPKSTIGADGRPLTKKARRDEKNKR' A
#
# COMPACT_ATOMS: atom_id res chain seq x y z
N MET A 1 -0.35 -19.46 7.99
CA MET A 1 -0.69 -18.91 6.67
C MET A 1 0.53 -18.29 6.02
N ASN A 2 0.81 -18.69 4.78
CA ASN A 2 1.90 -18.17 3.97
C ASN A 2 1.57 -16.80 3.33
N ARG A 3 2.57 -16.09 2.81
CA ARG A 3 2.40 -14.75 2.22
C ARG A 3 1.30 -14.71 1.16
N ILE A 4 1.29 -15.69 0.25
CA ILE A 4 0.32 -15.81 -0.84
C ILE A 4 -1.09 -16.00 -0.30
N GLU A 5 -1.27 -16.84 0.73
CA GLU A 5 -2.57 -17.09 1.36
C GLU A 5 -3.11 -15.83 2.03
N LYS A 6 -2.25 -15.07 2.71
CA LYS A 6 -2.63 -13.77 3.30
C LYS A 6 -3.06 -12.75 2.24
N LEU A 7 -2.39 -12.72 1.09
CA LEU A 7 -2.78 -11.84 -0.03
C LEU A 7 -4.13 -12.24 -0.63
N LYS A 8 -4.35 -13.55 -0.85
CA LYS A 8 -5.63 -14.07 -1.36
C LYS A 8 -6.80 -13.82 -0.42
N ASN A 9 -6.55 -13.89 0.89
CA ASN A 9 -7.56 -13.65 1.93
C ASN A 9 -7.67 -12.17 2.34
N ASP A 10 -6.98 -11.26 1.63
CA ASP A 10 -7.09 -9.82 1.83
C ASP A 10 -6.73 -9.35 3.26
N VAL A 11 -5.81 -10.09 3.90
CA VAL A 11 -5.48 -9.95 5.33
C VAL A 11 -4.58 -8.73 5.61
N TYR A 12 -3.70 -8.39 4.67
CA TYR A 12 -2.73 -7.30 4.85
C TYR A 12 -3.40 -5.94 4.89
N SER A 13 -2.90 -5.02 5.70
CA SER A 13 -3.27 -3.60 5.63
C SER A 13 -2.68 -2.93 4.37
N PHE A 14 -3.19 -1.75 3.99
CA PHE A 14 -2.62 -0.97 2.88
C PHE A 14 -1.12 -0.64 3.08
N GLU A 15 -0.69 -0.36 4.31
CA GLU A 15 0.71 -0.05 4.64
C GLU A 15 1.62 -1.27 4.45
N GLU A 16 1.11 -2.46 4.78
CA GLU A 16 1.81 -3.72 4.55
C GLU A 16 1.84 -4.06 3.06
N LEU A 17 0.76 -3.84 2.32
CA LEU A 17 0.71 -4.01 0.86
C LEU A 17 1.73 -3.09 0.16
N ASP A 18 1.85 -1.83 0.58
CA ASP A 18 2.87 -0.88 0.08
C ASP A 18 4.30 -1.37 0.32
N THR A 19 4.54 -1.98 1.49
CA THR A 19 5.86 -2.49 1.84
C THR A 19 6.17 -3.76 1.05
N LEU A 20 5.20 -4.66 0.92
CA LEU A 20 5.30 -5.89 0.14
C LEU A 20 5.51 -5.59 -1.35
N GLU A 21 4.83 -4.59 -1.90
CA GLU A 21 4.97 -4.19 -3.30
C GLU A 21 6.40 -3.75 -3.60
N LYS A 22 7.00 -2.91 -2.76
CA LYS A 22 8.40 -2.49 -2.93
C LYS A 22 9.36 -3.66 -2.92
N ASN A 23 9.12 -4.65 -2.06
CA ASN A 23 9.95 -5.84 -2.00
C ASN A 23 9.76 -6.71 -3.24
N ALA A 24 8.51 -6.89 -3.69
CA ALA A 24 8.19 -7.63 -4.89
C ALA A 24 8.77 -6.97 -6.16
N ILE A 25 8.75 -5.64 -6.27
CA ILE A 25 9.42 -4.89 -7.35
C ILE A 25 10.93 -5.18 -7.36
N LYS A 26 11.58 -5.10 -6.19
CA LYS A 26 13.03 -5.36 -6.07
C LYS A 26 13.40 -6.78 -6.48
N LEU A 27 12.53 -7.75 -6.17
CA LEU A 27 12.73 -9.17 -6.48
C LEU A 27 12.18 -9.56 -7.86
N ARG A 28 11.54 -8.64 -8.59
CA ARG A 28 10.83 -8.91 -9.86
C ARG A 28 9.81 -10.06 -9.73
N ASP A 29 9.09 -10.06 -8.61
CA ASP A 29 8.10 -11.07 -8.25
C ASP A 29 6.72 -10.66 -8.79
N ASP A 30 6.51 -10.93 -10.08
CA ASP A 30 5.30 -10.52 -10.81
C ASP A 30 4.01 -11.16 -10.27
N GLU A 31 4.10 -12.40 -9.78
CA GLU A 31 2.96 -13.09 -9.18
C GLU A 31 2.46 -12.33 -7.95
N THR A 32 3.39 -11.92 -7.09
CA THR A 32 3.06 -11.19 -5.87
C THR A 32 2.56 -9.79 -6.17
N LEU A 33 3.12 -9.11 -7.20
CA LEU A 33 2.62 -7.82 -7.65
C LEU A 33 1.17 -7.90 -8.11
N ARG A 34 0.80 -8.94 -8.87
CA ARG A 34 -0.59 -9.16 -9.31
C ARG A 34 -1.53 -9.39 -8.12
N LEU A 35 -1.12 -10.21 -7.15
CA LEU A 35 -1.92 -10.48 -5.96
C LEU A 35 -2.11 -9.23 -5.08
N ILE A 36 -1.09 -8.39 -4.95
CA ILE A 36 -1.18 -7.11 -4.24
C ILE A 36 -2.18 -6.19 -4.94
N ALA A 37 -2.15 -6.09 -6.27
CA ALA A 37 -3.09 -5.27 -7.02
C ALA A 37 -4.54 -5.72 -6.81
N LEU A 38 -4.80 -7.03 -6.82
CA LEU A 38 -6.12 -7.59 -6.54
C LEU A 38 -6.60 -7.31 -5.12
N SER A 39 -5.72 -7.49 -4.12
CA SER A 39 -6.04 -7.18 -2.72
C SER A 39 -6.37 -5.69 -2.53
N ARG A 40 -5.59 -4.78 -3.12
CA ARG A 40 -5.90 -3.33 -3.09
C ARG A 40 -7.25 -3.01 -3.72
N ALA A 41 -7.57 -3.60 -4.87
CA ALA A 41 -8.84 -3.39 -5.54
C ALA A 41 -10.01 -3.89 -4.68
N SER A 42 -9.88 -5.10 -4.11
CA SER A 42 -10.86 -5.69 -3.17
C SER A 42 -11.11 -4.78 -1.97
N LYS A 43 -10.06 -4.30 -1.31
CA LYS A 43 -10.18 -3.38 -0.16
C LYS A 43 -10.84 -2.07 -0.49
N THR A 44 -10.46 -1.50 -1.63
CA THR A 44 -11.08 -0.26 -2.12
C THR A 44 -12.57 -0.48 -2.39
N ALA A 45 -12.95 -1.63 -2.96
CA ALA A 45 -14.35 -2.01 -3.18
C ALA A 45 -15.13 -2.23 -1.87
N LYS A 46 -14.46 -2.73 -0.81
CA LYS A 46 -15.02 -2.85 0.54
C LYS A 46 -15.12 -1.51 1.30
N GLY A 47 -14.63 -0.42 0.70
CA GLY A 47 -14.63 0.91 1.31
C GLY A 47 -13.48 1.16 2.29
N GLU A 48 -12.53 0.23 2.44
CA GLU A 48 -11.29 0.49 3.16
C GLU A 48 -10.44 1.50 2.37
N LYS A 49 -9.96 2.54 3.05
CA LYS A 49 -9.05 3.52 2.46
C LYS A 49 -7.68 3.42 3.12
N PRO A 50 -6.59 3.64 2.36
CA PRO A 50 -5.27 3.79 2.96
C PRO A 50 -5.30 4.95 3.97
N LYS A 51 -4.48 4.87 5.03
CA LYS A 51 -4.36 5.98 5.98
C LYS A 51 -3.97 7.24 5.23
N SER A 52 -4.66 8.34 5.56
CA SER A 52 -4.32 9.64 4.99
C SER A 52 -2.87 9.98 5.33
N THR A 53 -2.12 10.36 4.30
CA THR A 53 -0.75 10.87 4.46
C THR A 53 -0.73 12.35 4.85
N ILE A 54 -1.90 13.00 4.88
CA ILE A 54 -2.13 14.41 5.17
C ILE A 54 -3.09 14.51 6.37
N GLY A 55 -2.75 15.36 7.34
CA GLY A 55 -3.54 15.64 8.53
C GLY A 55 -4.74 16.53 8.22
N ALA A 56 -5.65 16.66 9.20
CA ALA A 56 -6.81 17.54 9.09
C ALA A 56 -6.44 19.02 8.91
N ASP A 57 -5.23 19.39 9.31
CA ASP A 57 -4.61 20.71 9.16
C ASP A 57 -3.92 20.90 7.79
N GLY A 58 -4.05 19.93 6.89
CA GLY A 58 -3.40 19.95 5.57
C GLY A 58 -1.90 19.65 5.61
N ARG A 59 -1.34 19.29 6.78
CA ARG A 59 0.10 19.03 6.90
C ARG A 59 0.44 17.56 6.67
N PRO A 60 1.61 17.23 6.08
CA PRO A 60 1.97 15.85 5.86
C PRO A 60 2.31 15.14 7.18
N LEU A 61 1.61 14.05 7.48
CA LEU A 61 1.74 13.29 8.74
C LEU A 61 2.99 12.39 8.76
N THR A 62 3.51 12.02 7.60
CA THR A 62 4.65 11.12 7.50
C THR A 62 5.86 11.82 6.89
N LYS A 63 7.06 11.33 7.22
CA LYS A 63 8.32 11.80 6.60
C LYS A 63 8.29 11.65 5.07
N LYS A 64 7.60 10.61 4.57
CA LYS A 64 7.39 10.39 3.14
C LYS A 64 6.50 11.48 2.54
N ALA A 65 5.35 11.74 3.16
CA ALA A 65 4.42 12.76 2.70
C ALA A 65 5.06 14.16 2.63
N ARG A 66 5.91 14.51 3.61
CA ARG A 66 6.72 15.75 3.58
C ARG A 66 7.71 15.79 2.40
N ARG A 67 8.27 14.65 2.00
CA ARG A 67 9.18 14.57 0.85
C ARG A 67 8.43 14.68 -0.46
N ASP A 68 7.32 13.95 -0.59
CA ASP A 68 6.47 13.95 -1.79
C ASP A 68 5.88 15.35 -2.04
N GLU A 69 5.50 16.09 -0.97
CA GLU A 69 5.09 17.49 -1.04
C GLU A 69 6.22 18.41 -1.53
N LYS A 70 7.45 18.23 -1.03
CA LYS A 70 8.61 19.01 -1.50
C LYS A 70 8.95 18.75 -2.96
N ASN A 71 8.79 17.50 -3.43
CA ASN A 71 9.06 17.14 -4.83
C ASN A 71 7.99 17.61 -5.82
N LYS A 72 6.85 18.14 -5.34
CA LYS A 72 5.81 18.75 -6.18
C LYS A 72 6.06 20.24 -6.49
N ARG A 73 7.03 20.87 -5.83
CA ARG A 73 7.45 22.27 -6.07
C ARG A 73 8.63 22.32 -7.02
#